data_AF-A0A8C9B3Q1-F1
#
_entry.id   AF-A0A8C9B3Q1-F1
#
_cell.length_a   1.000
_cell.length_b   1.000
_cell.length_c   1.000
_cell.angle_alpha   90.00
_cell.angle_beta   90.00
_cell.angle_gamma   90.00
#
_symmetry.space_group_name_H-M   'P 1'
#
loop_
_entity.id
_entity.type
_entity.pdbx_description
1 polymer ?
#
loop_
_entity_poly.entity_id
_entity_poly.type
_entity_poly.pdbx_seq_one_letter_code
_entity_poly.pdbx_strand_id
1 'polypeptide(L)'
;MVKKIEISQHAKYTCSFCGKPKMKRRAVGIWHCGSCMKTVAGGAWTYNTISAATVKSARHNPKLHKELKELNPFAREKTIRRGQL
;
A
#
# COMPACT_ATOMS: atom_id res chain seq x y z
N MET A 1 -20.57 -0.38 -8.84
CA MET A 1 -19.33 -0.17 -8.06
C MET A 1 -19.04 -1.32 -7.09
N VAL A 2 -20.01 -1.73 -6.25
CA VAL A 2 -19.86 -2.83 -5.27
C VAL A 2 -19.30 -4.12 -5.89
N LYS A 3 -19.84 -4.54 -7.04
CA LYS A 3 -19.38 -5.74 -7.77
C LYS A 3 -17.86 -5.78 -7.99
N LYS A 4 -17.22 -4.66 -8.33
CA LYS A 4 -15.77 -4.60 -8.56
C LYS A 4 -14.99 -4.84 -7.26
N ILE A 5 -15.47 -4.29 -6.16
CA ILE A 5 -14.89 -4.42 -4.82
C ILE A 5 -15.08 -5.86 -4.30
N GLU A 6 -16.24 -6.44 -4.56
CA GLU A 6 -16.56 -7.81 -4.16
C GLU A 6 -15.75 -8.86 -4.92
N ILE A 7 -15.48 -8.63 -6.20
CA ILE A 7 -14.58 -9.47 -6.99
C ILE A 7 -13.14 -9.34 -6.48
N SER A 8 -12.65 -8.12 -6.24
CA SER A 8 -11.26 -7.92 -5.82
C SER A 8 -10.96 -8.50 -4.43
N GLN A 9 -11.88 -8.36 -3.47
CA GLN A 9 -11.68 -8.89 -2.13
C GLN A 9 -11.64 -10.42 -2.05
N HIS A 10 -12.36 -11.11 -2.95
CA HIS A 10 -12.43 -12.58 -2.99
C HIS A 10 -11.42 -13.21 -3.95
N ALA A 11 -10.72 -12.40 -4.74
CA ALA A 11 -9.66 -12.87 -5.63
C ALA A 11 -8.51 -13.52 -4.84
N LYS A 12 -7.87 -14.52 -5.46
CA LYS A 12 -6.61 -15.09 -4.96
C LYS A 12 -5.45 -14.29 -5.53
N TYR A 13 -4.56 -13.83 -4.66
CA TYR A 13 -3.34 -13.12 -5.07
C TYR A 13 -2.11 -14.01 -4.95
N THR A 14 -1.08 -13.67 -5.72
CA THR A 14 0.26 -14.28 -5.63
C THR A 14 0.96 -13.80 -4.37
N CYS A 15 1.39 -14.75 -3.54
CA CYS A 15 2.13 -14.45 -2.31
C CYS A 15 3.57 -14.03 -2.64
N SER A 16 3.98 -12.86 -2.15
CA SER A 16 5.34 -12.34 -2.35
C SER A 16 6.43 -13.16 -1.63
N PHE A 17 6.05 -14.03 -0.69
CA PHE A 17 7.00 -14.84 0.09
C PHE A 17 7.25 -16.21 -0.56
N CYS A 18 6.20 -16.90 -1.02
CA CYS A 18 6.31 -18.26 -1.52
C CYS A 18 5.90 -18.43 -2.99
N GLY A 19 5.56 -17.35 -3.69
CA GLY A 19 5.21 -17.35 -5.12
C GLY A 19 3.87 -18.02 -5.49
N LYS A 20 3.18 -18.66 -4.53
CA LYS A 20 1.93 -19.41 -4.79
C LYS A 20 0.71 -18.48 -4.80
N PRO A 21 -0.30 -18.68 -5.67
CA PRO A 21 -1.55 -17.90 -5.71
C PRO A 21 -2.53 -18.35 -4.62
N LYS A 22 -2.09 -18.31 -3.36
CA LYS A 22 -2.85 -18.74 -2.17
C LYS A 22 -3.04 -17.62 -1.15
N MET A 23 -2.80 -16.36 -1.53
CA MET A 23 -3.04 -15.20 -0.67
C MET A 23 -4.51 -14.81 -0.73
N LYS A 24 -5.19 -14.82 0.42
CA LYS A 24 -6.62 -14.47 0.55
C LYS A 24 -6.83 -13.47 1.68
N ARG A 25 -7.85 -12.63 1.54
CA ARG A 25 -8.26 -11.70 2.60
C ARG A 25 -8.88 -12.47 3.77
N ARG A 26 -8.52 -12.11 5.00
CA ARG A 26 -9.12 -12.63 6.23
C ARG A 26 -10.00 -11.59 6.92
N ALA A 27 -9.52 -10.36 6.98
CA ALA A 27 -10.26 -9.21 7.48
C ALA A 27 -9.90 -7.97 6.65
N VAL A 28 -10.53 -6.83 6.93
CA VAL A 28 -10.17 -5.55 6.31
C VAL A 28 -8.67 -5.28 6.55
N GLY A 29 -7.91 -5.13 5.46
CA GLY A 29 -6.47 -4.85 5.53
C GLY A 29 -5.58 -6.04 5.95
N ILE A 30 -6.15 -7.20 6.29
CA ILE A 30 -5.39 -8.39 6.72
C ILE A 30 -5.50 -9.49 5.68
N TRP A 31 -4.34 -9.95 5.19
CA TRP A 31 -4.22 -10.97 4.17
C TRP A 31 -3.40 -12.15 4.67
N HIS A 32 -3.83 -13.36 4.35
CA HIS A 32 -3.20 -14.59 4.82
C HIS A 32 -2.92 -15.55 3.65
N CYS A 33 -1.72 -16.11 3.62
CA CYS A 33 -1.34 -17.11 2.65
C CYS A 33 -1.58 -18.52 3.17
N GLY A 34 -2.48 -19.27 2.53
CA GLY A 34 -2.77 -20.65 2.92
C GLY A 34 -1.68 -21.69 2.62
N SER A 35 -0.54 -21.31 2.04
CA SER A 35 0.60 -22.23 1.83
C SER A 35 1.79 -21.99 2.75
N CYS A 36 2.22 -20.74 2.91
CA CYS A 36 3.37 -20.40 3.77
C CYS A 36 2.94 -19.86 5.13
N MET A 37 1.64 -19.80 5.39
CA MET A 37 1.03 -19.33 6.65
C MET A 37 1.38 -17.89 7.05
N LYS A 38 2.00 -17.11 6.15
CA LYS A 38 2.32 -15.71 6.39
C LYS A 38 1.05 -14.86 6.36
N THR A 39 0.95 -13.96 7.32
CA THR A 39 -0.10 -12.93 7.42
C THR A 39 0.55 -11.57 7.19
N VAL A 40 -0.10 -10.73 6.38
CA VAL A 40 0.47 -9.47 5.87
C VAL A 40 -0.61 -8.38 5.90
N ALA A 41 -0.21 -7.16 6.26
CA ALA A 41 -1.04 -5.98 6.11
C ALA A 41 -1.06 -5.53 4.63
N GLY A 42 -2.25 -5.28 4.10
CA GLY A 42 -2.48 -4.89 2.71
C GLY A 42 -3.62 -3.89 2.58
N GLY A 43 -4.13 -3.72 1.36
CA GLY A 43 -5.30 -2.88 1.13
C GLY A 43 -6.58 -3.49 1.71
N ALA A 44 -7.61 -2.66 1.85
CA ALA A 44 -8.92 -3.10 2.32
C ALA A 44 -9.55 -4.16 1.40
N TRP A 45 -9.42 -3.99 0.08
CA TRP A 45 -10.05 -4.85 -0.94
C TRP A 45 -9.05 -5.48 -1.90
N THR A 46 -7.83 -4.96 -1.99
CA THR A 46 -6.75 -5.49 -2.85
C THR A 46 -5.51 -5.77 -2.00
N TYR A 47 -4.76 -6.83 -2.33
CA TYR A 47 -3.57 -7.22 -1.57
C TYR A 47 -2.49 -6.12 -1.54
N ASN A 48 -2.22 -5.47 -2.68
CA ASN A 48 -1.28 -4.36 -2.79
C ASN A 48 -2.00 -3.12 -3.34
N THR A 49 -1.81 -1.97 -2.71
CA THR A 49 -2.33 -0.68 -3.21
C THR A 49 -1.26 0.06 -4.00
N ILE A 50 -1.69 0.86 -4.98
CA ILE A 50 -0.78 1.65 -5.83
C ILE A 50 0.04 2.61 -4.96
N SER A 51 -0.61 3.33 -4.04
CA SER A 51 0.06 4.25 -3.13
C SER A 51 1.12 3.56 -2.27
N ALA A 52 0.84 2.36 -1.75
CA ALA A 52 1.83 1.59 -0.99
C ALA A 52 3.00 1.15 -1.86
N ALA A 53 2.76 0.79 -3.13
CA ALA A 53 3.83 0.48 -4.07
C ALA A 53 4.73 1.69 -4.35
N THR A 54 4.15 2.88 -4.54
CA THR A 54 4.87 4.13 -4.74
C THR A 54 5.73 4.48 -3.53
N VAL A 55 5.19 4.41 -2.32
CA VAL A 55 5.95 4.71 -1.08
C VAL A 55 7.07 3.70 -0.85
N LYS A 56 6.85 2.41 -1.16
CA LYS A 56 7.90 1.38 -1.10
C LYS A 56 9.04 1.69 -2.07
N SER A 57 8.73 2.06 -3.32
CA SER A 57 9.73 2.45 -4.31
C SER A 57 10.52 3.69 -3.86
N ALA A 58 9.80 4.73 -3.41
CA ALA A 58 10.41 5.97 -2.97
C ALA A 58 11.34 5.77 -1.76
N ARG A 59 11.01 4.89 -0.82
CA ARG A 59 11.91 4.56 0.30
C ARG A 59 13.32 4.16 -0.16
N HIS A 60 13.41 3.43 -1.26
CA HIS A 60 14.69 2.97 -1.81
C HIS A 60 15.31 3.95 -2.81
N ASN A 61 14.56 4.98 -3.26
CA ASN A 61 15.01 6.00 -4.19
C ASN A 61 14.98 7.39 -3.53
N PRO A 62 16.13 7.92 -3.05
CA PRO A 62 16.20 9.18 -2.32
C PRO A 62 15.62 10.39 -3.08
N LYS A 63 15.72 10.39 -4.43
CA LYS A 63 15.20 11.47 -5.26
C LYS A 63 13.66 11.48 -5.22
N LEU A 64 13.04 10.32 -5.49
CA LEU A 64 11.59 10.16 -5.40
C LEU A 64 11.06 10.40 -3.98
N HIS A 65 11.81 9.99 -2.95
CA HIS A 65 11.42 10.25 -1.57
C HIS A 65 11.36 11.75 -1.25
N LYS A 66 12.31 12.54 -1.77
CA LYS A 66 12.30 13.99 -1.61
C LYS A 66 11.10 14.60 -2.33
N GLU A 67 10.88 14.25 -3.60
CA GLU A 67 9.74 14.75 -4.38
C GLU A 67 8.39 14.47 -3.72
N LEU A 68 8.17 13.25 -3.21
CA LEU A 68 6.93 12.91 -2.50
C LEU A 68 6.74 13.70 -1.20
N LYS A 69 7.83 14.09 -0.52
CA LYS A 69 7.74 14.95 0.67
C LYS A 69 7.35 16.38 0.32
N GLU A 70 7.89 16.92 -0.77
CA GLU A 70 7.56 18.28 -1.23
C GLU A 70 6.11 18.39 -1.73
N LEU A 71 5.56 17.32 -2.28
CA LEU A 71 4.16 17.26 -2.72
C LEU A 71 3.15 17.13 -1.57
N ASN A 72 3.61 16.98 -0.32
CA ASN A 72 2.72 16.87 0.83
C ASN A 72 2.19 18.27 1.25
N PRO A 73 0.87 18.53 1.16
CA PRO A 73 0.28 19.83 1.49
C PRO A 73 0.54 20.25 2.93
N PHE A 74 0.60 19.28 3.86
CA PHE A 74 0.87 19.53 5.28
C PHE A 74 2.32 19.93 5.55
N ALA A 75 3.27 19.45 4.72
CA ALA A 75 4.66 19.89 4.78
C ALA A 75 4.80 21.31 4.22
N ARG A 76 4.08 21.61 3.13
CA ARG A 76 4.09 22.92 2.46
C ARG A 76 3.53 24.04 3.33
N GLU A 77 2.49 23.77 4.13
CA GLU A 77 1.93 24.78 5.04
C GLU A 77 2.90 25.16 6.18
N LYS A 78 3.74 24.21 6.65
CA LYS A 78 4.77 24.50 7.66
C LYS A 78 5.92 25.35 7.11
N THR A 79 6.29 25.20 5.84
CA THR A 79 7.29 26.06 5.20
C THR A 79 6.77 27.48 4.97
N ILE A 80 5.51 27.63 4.56
CA ILE A 80 4.89 28.96 4.40
C ILE A 80 4.85 29.71 5.74
N ARG A 81 4.41 29.06 6.83
CA ARG A 81 4.38 29.70 8.17
C ARG A 81 5.76 29.98 8.76
N ARG A 82 6.81 29.23 8.39
CA ARG A 82 8.20 29.48 8.81
C ARG A 82 8.85 30.67 8.09
N GLY A 83 8.33 31.11 6.95
CA GLY A 83 8.81 32.29 6.23
C GLY A 83 8.12 33.60 6.64
N GLN A 84 7.26 33.57 7.66
CA GLN A 84 6.53 34.75 8.18
C GLN A 84 6.96 35.14 9.61
N LEU A 85 8.11 34.64 10.09
CA LEU A 85 8.78 35.05 11.33
C LEU A 85 10.21 35.49 11.01
#